data_AF-A0A1A8GKI1-F1
#
_entry.id   AF-A0A1A8GKI1-F1
#
_cell.length_a   1.000
_cell.length_b   1.000
_cell.length_c   1.000
_cell.angle_alpha   90.00
_cell.angle_beta   90.00
_cell.angle_gamma   90.00
#
_symmetry.space_group_name_H-M   'P 1'
#
loop_
_entity.id
_entity.type
_entity.pdbx_description
1 polymer ?
#
loop_
_entity_poly.entity_id
_entity_poly.type
_entity_poly.pdbx_seq_one_letter_code
_entity_poly.pdbx_strand_id
1 'polypeptide(L)'
;CHYAYDQFLHACASVISGARKKCPSHCISSLVQLNLTRSGPALEECDCATDPVCRSTKLAIEPCLPRTRTTMGCTEARIQCQMDMACSTAMRAYLFHCRKLFGGQRCSDSCRKIIANMRSLPKAQRLDTCVCDGPERNICEFIKLNMNTLCSASADAPAGSGFSDSEGDTEEDYMDQEDYQYPESSSCS
;
A
#
# COMPACT_ATOMS: atom_id res chain seq x y z
N CYS A 1 -32.64 -5.08 5.89
CA CYS A 1 -31.62 -5.87 6.62
C CYS A 1 -32.02 -7.33 6.71
N HIS A 2 -33.19 -7.66 7.28
CA HIS A 2 -33.67 -9.05 7.44
C HIS A 2 -33.61 -9.86 6.13
N TYR A 3 -34.18 -9.33 5.05
CA TYR A 3 -34.15 -9.99 3.73
C TYR A 3 -32.72 -10.31 3.24
N ALA A 4 -31.80 -9.35 3.34
CA ALA A 4 -30.40 -9.56 2.92
C ALA A 4 -29.68 -10.59 3.81
N TYR A 5 -30.02 -10.63 5.10
CA TYR A 5 -29.48 -11.60 6.05
C TYR A 5 -29.97 -13.02 5.76
N ASP A 6 -31.26 -13.19 5.47
CA ASP A 6 -31.84 -14.49 5.08
C ASP A 6 -31.19 -15.02 3.80
N GLN A 7 -31.00 -14.14 2.80
CA GLN A 7 -30.31 -14.49 1.55
C GLN A 7 -28.86 -14.92 1.80
N PHE A 8 -28.14 -14.22 2.68
CA PHE A 8 -26.79 -14.61 3.10
C PHE A 8 -26.78 -16.01 3.75
N LEU A 9 -27.69 -16.29 4.68
CA LEU A 9 -27.76 -17.60 5.35
C LEU A 9 -27.98 -18.74 4.35
N HIS A 10 -28.87 -18.53 3.37
CA HIS A 10 -29.14 -19.54 2.34
C HIS A 10 -27.97 -19.71 1.38
N ALA A 11 -27.40 -18.61 0.89
CA ALA A 11 -26.31 -18.64 -0.08
C ALA A 11 -25.01 -19.22 0.51
N CYS A 12 -24.74 -18.94 1.78
CA CYS A 12 -23.52 -19.38 2.46
C CYS A 12 -23.68 -20.68 3.27
N ALA A 13 -24.86 -21.32 3.26
CA ALA A 13 -25.14 -22.54 4.03
C ALA A 13 -24.09 -23.65 3.83
N SER A 14 -23.64 -23.86 2.59
CA SER A 14 -22.62 -24.87 2.26
C SER A 14 -21.23 -24.58 2.83
N VAL A 15 -20.94 -23.31 3.11
CA VAL A 15 -19.67 -22.85 3.69
C VAL A 15 -19.79 -22.85 5.23
N ILE A 16 -20.89 -22.32 5.76
CA ILE A 16 -21.19 -22.27 7.21
C ILE A 16 -21.25 -23.68 7.82
N SER A 17 -21.83 -24.64 7.10
CA SER A 17 -21.86 -26.06 7.51
C SER A 17 -20.52 -26.78 7.39
N GLY A 18 -19.49 -26.15 6.81
CA GLY A 18 -18.19 -26.77 6.55
C GLY A 18 -18.17 -27.76 5.38
N ALA A 19 -19.28 -27.92 4.65
CA ALA A 19 -19.37 -28.84 3.50
C ALA A 19 -18.47 -28.41 2.33
N ARG A 20 -18.13 -27.12 2.21
CA ARG A 20 -17.21 -26.58 1.20
C ARG A 20 -16.17 -25.66 1.83
N LYS A 21 -14.90 -25.89 1.46
CA LYS A 21 -13.77 -25.01 1.84
C LYS A 21 -13.54 -23.85 0.86
N LYS A 22 -14.14 -23.90 -0.33
CA LYS A 22 -14.09 -22.82 -1.34
C LYS A 22 -15.40 -22.07 -1.35
N CYS A 23 -15.34 -20.74 -1.40
CA CYS A 23 -16.55 -19.94 -1.40
C CYS A 23 -17.28 -19.98 -2.75
N PRO A 24 -18.60 -20.29 -2.77
CA PRO A 24 -19.42 -20.14 -3.96
C PRO A 24 -19.63 -18.67 -4.34
N SER A 25 -19.69 -18.37 -5.64
CA SER A 25 -19.91 -17.01 -6.14
C SER A 25 -21.19 -16.36 -5.59
N HIS A 26 -22.28 -17.11 -5.46
CA HIS A 26 -23.55 -16.61 -4.91
C HIS A 26 -23.45 -16.23 -3.42
N CYS A 27 -22.66 -16.96 -2.62
CA CYS A 27 -22.39 -16.57 -1.22
C CYS A 27 -21.63 -15.23 -1.17
N ILE A 28 -20.62 -15.05 -2.03
CA ILE A 28 -19.87 -13.79 -2.13
C ILE A 28 -20.81 -12.63 -2.49
N SER A 29 -21.65 -12.80 -3.51
CA SER A 29 -22.60 -11.76 -3.93
C SER A 29 -23.61 -11.40 -2.83
N SER A 30 -24.17 -12.39 -2.13
CA SER A 30 -25.08 -12.14 -1.01
C SER A 30 -24.40 -11.45 0.16
N LEU A 31 -23.13 -11.78 0.43
CA LEU A 31 -22.35 -11.14 1.49
C LEU A 31 -22.05 -9.67 1.16
N VAL A 32 -21.69 -9.36 -0.09
CA VAL A 32 -21.53 -7.97 -0.57
C VAL A 32 -22.84 -7.19 -0.40
N GLN A 33 -23.98 -7.76 -0.81
CA GLN A 33 -25.29 -7.13 -0.66
C GLN A 33 -25.66 -6.88 0.80
N LEU A 34 -25.31 -7.80 1.70
CA LEU A 34 -25.53 -7.63 3.13
C LEU A 34 -24.68 -6.48 3.67
N ASN A 35 -23.41 -6.39 3.29
CA ASN A 35 -22.49 -5.33 3.71
C ASN A 35 -22.93 -3.93 3.21
N LEU A 36 -23.63 -3.85 2.07
CA LEU A 36 -24.23 -2.59 1.61
C LEU A 36 -25.42 -2.09 2.46
N THR A 37 -25.94 -2.90 3.38
CA THR A 37 -27.01 -2.47 4.29
C THR A 37 -26.48 -1.71 5.50
N ARG A 38 -27.32 -0.87 6.13
CA ARG A 38 -26.95 -0.07 7.31
C ARG A 38 -26.32 -0.87 8.46
N SER A 39 -26.69 -2.13 8.63
CA SER A 39 -26.19 -3.00 9.71
C SER A 39 -25.22 -4.08 9.20
N GLY A 40 -24.94 -4.13 7.90
CA GLY A 40 -24.06 -5.11 7.27
C GLY A 40 -22.62 -5.08 7.76
N PRO A 41 -21.95 -3.91 7.82
CA PRO A 41 -20.56 -3.82 8.26
C PRO A 41 -20.34 -4.32 9.69
N ALA A 42 -21.34 -4.13 10.57
CA ALA A 42 -21.28 -4.60 11.95
C ALA A 42 -21.20 -6.14 12.07
N LEU A 43 -21.55 -6.88 11.02
CA LEU A 43 -21.39 -8.34 10.98
C LEU A 43 -19.93 -8.77 10.75
N GLU A 44 -19.14 -7.95 10.03
CA GLU A 44 -17.70 -8.20 9.82
C GLU A 44 -16.89 -7.81 11.07
N GLU A 45 -17.30 -6.73 11.74
CA GLU A 45 -16.60 -6.13 12.88
C GLU A 45 -17.07 -6.67 14.25
N CYS A 46 -18.00 -7.63 14.28
CA CYS A 46 -18.53 -8.14 15.55
C CYS A 46 -17.45 -8.79 16.43
N ASP A 47 -17.47 -8.47 17.72
CA ASP A 47 -16.73 -9.19 18.76
C ASP A 47 -17.57 -10.39 19.22
N CYS A 48 -17.13 -11.59 18.87
CA CYS A 48 -17.82 -12.82 19.22
C CYS A 48 -17.65 -13.22 20.69
N ALA A 49 -16.87 -12.48 21.50
CA ALA A 49 -16.55 -12.84 22.89
C ALA A 49 -16.26 -14.35 23.00
N THR A 50 -16.97 -15.11 23.83
CA THR A 50 -16.84 -16.58 23.97
C THR A 50 -17.88 -17.40 23.19
N ASP A 51 -18.68 -16.79 22.32
CA ASP A 51 -19.72 -17.49 21.56
C ASP A 51 -19.09 -18.42 20.50
N PRO A 52 -19.23 -19.75 20.65
CA PRO A 52 -18.62 -20.71 19.73
C PRO A 52 -19.27 -20.71 18.34
N VAL A 53 -20.57 -20.39 18.25
CA VAL A 53 -21.33 -20.35 17.00
C VAL A 53 -20.92 -19.13 16.19
N CYS A 54 -20.82 -17.97 16.83
CA CYS A 54 -20.32 -16.74 16.21
C CYS A 54 -18.90 -16.94 15.67
N ARG A 55 -17.98 -17.47 16.50
CA ARG A 55 -16.58 -17.73 16.10
C ARG A 55 -16.49 -18.73 14.94
N SER A 56 -17.21 -19.84 15.02
CA SER A 56 -17.21 -20.86 13.96
C SER A 56 -17.74 -20.30 12.64
N THR A 57 -18.83 -19.52 12.70
CA THR A 57 -19.41 -18.89 11.50
C THR A 57 -18.45 -17.87 10.90
N LYS A 58 -17.82 -17.02 11.73
CA LYS A 58 -16.82 -16.03 11.29
C LYS A 58 -15.63 -16.68 10.60
N LEU A 59 -15.13 -17.80 11.14
CA LEU A 59 -14.07 -18.57 10.51
C LEU A 59 -14.51 -19.25 9.21
N ALA A 60 -15.73 -19.81 9.18
CA ALA A 60 -16.25 -20.48 8.01
C ALA A 60 -16.41 -19.54 6.82
N ILE A 61 -16.87 -18.31 7.04
CA ILE A 61 -17.09 -17.32 5.97
C ILE A 61 -15.84 -16.51 5.61
N GLU A 62 -14.71 -16.67 6.32
CA GLU A 62 -13.45 -15.98 6.02
C GLU A 62 -12.98 -16.13 4.55
N PRO A 63 -13.10 -17.31 3.91
CA PRO A 63 -12.76 -17.48 2.49
C PRO A 63 -13.75 -16.79 1.52
N CYS A 64 -14.92 -16.41 2.01
CA CYS A 64 -15.99 -15.76 1.26
C CYS A 64 -15.98 -14.25 1.38
N LEU A 65 -15.43 -13.74 2.47
CA LEU A 65 -15.23 -12.33 2.63
C LEU A 65 -14.29 -11.87 1.52
N PRO A 66 -14.63 -10.81 0.76
CA PRO A 66 -13.58 -10.07 0.10
C PRO A 66 -12.57 -9.76 1.20
N ARG A 67 -11.28 -10.01 0.97
CA ARG A 67 -10.24 -9.65 1.94
C ARG A 67 -10.35 -8.14 2.17
N THR A 68 -11.15 -7.72 3.14
CA THR A 68 -11.43 -6.34 3.54
C THR A 68 -10.56 -5.99 4.73
N ARG A 69 -9.32 -6.48 4.74
CA ARG A 69 -8.27 -5.46 4.70
C ARG A 69 -8.38 -4.90 3.31
N THR A 70 -9.03 -3.75 3.14
CA THR A 70 -9.07 -3.00 1.88
C THR A 70 -7.62 -2.79 1.44
N THR A 71 -7.03 -3.76 0.74
CA THR A 71 -5.64 -3.73 0.33
C THR A 71 -5.63 -2.86 -0.89
N MET A 72 -5.66 -1.55 -0.61
CA MET A 72 -5.38 -0.52 -1.58
C MET A 72 -4.13 -0.95 -2.35
N GLY A 73 -4.24 -0.95 -3.67
CA GLY A 73 -3.09 -1.17 -4.53
C GLY A 73 -2.03 -0.12 -4.24
N CYS A 74 -0.75 -0.50 -4.26
CA CYS A 74 0.33 0.47 -4.05
C CYS A 74 0.31 1.58 -5.12
N THR A 75 -0.25 1.30 -6.30
CA THR A 75 -0.50 2.29 -7.36
C THR A 75 -1.43 3.41 -6.88
N GLU A 76 -2.60 3.06 -6.32
CA GLU A 76 -3.56 4.04 -5.81
C GLU A 76 -3.05 4.74 -4.55
N ALA A 77 -2.41 4.00 -3.64
CA ALA A 77 -1.81 4.58 -2.43
C ALA A 77 -0.75 5.64 -2.79
N ARG A 78 0.03 5.41 -3.87
CA ARG A 78 0.98 6.38 -4.39
C ARG A 78 0.30 7.64 -4.91
N ILE A 79 -0.77 7.51 -5.70
CA ILE A 79 -1.55 8.65 -6.22
C ILE A 79 -2.06 9.50 -5.04
N GLN A 80 -2.69 8.86 -4.05
CA GLN A 80 -3.21 9.54 -2.86
C GLN A 80 -2.13 10.29 -2.06
N CYS A 81 -0.92 9.74 -1.97
CA CYS A 81 0.21 10.41 -1.33
C CYS A 81 0.73 11.58 -2.17
N GLN A 82 0.74 11.47 -3.50
CA GLN A 82 1.20 12.54 -4.38
C GLN A 82 0.27 13.75 -4.38
N MET A 83 -1.03 13.55 -4.16
CA MET A 83 -2.02 14.62 -4.03
C MET A 83 -1.88 15.43 -2.73
N ASP A 84 -1.21 14.88 -1.72
CA ASP A 84 -0.93 15.56 -0.46
C ASP A 84 0.48 16.18 -0.50
N MET A 85 0.60 17.50 -0.31
CA MET A 85 1.88 18.20 -0.44
C MET A 85 2.96 17.69 0.52
N ALA A 86 2.60 17.39 1.78
CA ALA A 86 3.54 16.90 2.77
C ALA A 86 4.01 15.48 2.43
N CYS A 87 3.09 14.60 2.06
CA CYS A 87 3.38 13.22 1.65
C CYS A 87 4.19 13.18 0.35
N SER A 88 3.84 13.99 -0.64
CA SER A 88 4.57 14.13 -1.91
C SER A 88 6.03 14.58 -1.68
N THR A 89 6.25 15.51 -0.75
CA THR A 89 7.61 15.96 -0.37
C THR A 89 8.38 14.85 0.33
N ALA A 90 7.77 14.19 1.32
CA ALA A 90 8.39 13.06 2.02
C ALA A 90 8.68 11.88 1.08
N MET A 91 7.83 11.64 0.07
CA MET A 91 8.03 10.62 -0.94
C MET A 91 9.24 10.92 -1.84
N ARG A 92 9.47 12.18 -2.23
CA ARG A 92 10.70 12.57 -2.94
C ARG A 92 11.95 12.33 -2.10
N ALA A 93 11.91 12.73 -0.82
CA ALA A 93 13.01 12.48 0.11
C ALA A 93 13.27 10.96 0.28
N TYR A 94 12.20 10.15 0.31
CA TYR A 94 12.30 8.70 0.37
C TYR A 94 13.03 8.14 -0.84
N LEU A 95 12.62 8.55 -2.04
CA LEU A 95 13.28 8.13 -3.28
C LEU A 95 14.75 8.54 -3.34
N PHE A 96 15.10 9.71 -2.79
CA PHE A 96 16.47 10.22 -2.78
C PHE A 96 17.38 9.50 -1.78
N HIS A 97 16.96 9.38 -0.51
CA HIS A 97 17.81 8.87 0.58
C HIS A 97 17.83 7.34 0.67
N CYS A 98 16.82 6.65 0.11
CA CYS A 98 16.71 5.19 0.15
C CYS A 98 17.14 4.48 -1.14
N ARG A 99 17.84 5.15 -2.07
CA ARG A 99 18.32 4.50 -3.32
C ARG A 99 19.14 3.23 -3.08
N LYS A 100 20.01 3.24 -2.06
CA LYS A 100 20.82 2.07 -1.67
C LYS A 100 19.98 0.91 -1.11
N LEU A 101 18.81 1.21 -0.54
CA LEU A 101 17.83 0.22 -0.10
C LEU A 101 17.15 -0.43 -1.31
N PHE A 102 16.76 0.36 -2.31
CA PHE A 102 16.11 -0.17 -3.52
C PHE A 102 17.02 -1.11 -4.30
N GLY A 103 18.33 -0.85 -4.31
CA GLY A 103 19.34 -1.75 -4.86
C GLY A 103 19.72 -2.94 -3.97
N GLY A 104 19.08 -3.12 -2.81
CA GLY A 104 19.33 -4.25 -1.90
C GLY A 104 20.67 -4.22 -1.16
N GLN A 105 21.35 -3.06 -1.09
CA GLN A 105 22.68 -2.96 -0.48
C GLN A 105 22.59 -2.80 1.05
N ARG A 106 21.95 -1.73 1.51
CA ARG A 106 21.82 -1.41 2.95
C ARG A 106 20.72 -0.40 3.23
N CYS A 107 20.17 -0.46 4.43
CA CYS A 107 19.35 0.61 5.00
C CYS A 107 20.25 1.60 5.72
N SER A 108 20.41 2.83 5.21
CA SER A 108 21.21 3.88 5.85
C SER A 108 20.43 4.55 6.99
N ASP A 109 21.12 5.20 7.94
CA ASP A 109 20.45 6.00 8.99
C ASP A 109 19.61 7.13 8.42
N SER A 110 20.10 7.77 7.35
CA SER A 110 19.34 8.79 6.63
C SER A 110 18.05 8.21 6.05
N CYS A 111 18.10 7.04 5.40
CA CYS A 111 16.91 6.35 4.90
C CYS A 111 15.95 5.97 6.04
N ARG A 112 16.44 5.42 7.17
CA ARG A 112 15.62 5.10 8.35
C ARG A 112 14.84 6.31 8.87
N LYS A 113 15.49 7.48 8.97
CA LYS A 113 14.82 8.73 9.39
C LYS A 113 13.70 9.11 8.44
N ILE A 114 13.92 9.00 7.13
CA ILE A 114 12.87 9.29 6.14
C ILE A 114 11.71 8.29 6.21
N ILE A 115 12.00 7.01 6.44
CA ILE A 115 10.96 5.98 6.63
C ILE A 115 10.10 6.29 7.86
N ALA A 116 10.73 6.69 8.97
CA ALA A 116 10.01 7.12 10.17
C ALA A 116 9.15 8.37 9.91
N ASN A 117 9.68 9.36 9.18
CA ASN A 117 8.92 10.53 8.76
C ASN A 117 7.70 10.15 7.90
N MET A 118 7.88 9.30 6.88
CA MET A 118 6.79 8.79 6.05
C MET A 118 5.71 8.10 6.90
N ARG A 119 6.08 7.29 7.88
CA ARG A 119 5.12 6.61 8.77
C ARG A 119 4.33 7.56 9.67
N SER A 120 4.83 8.78 9.91
CA SER A 120 4.09 9.81 10.66
C SER A 120 2.96 10.46 9.85
N LEU A 121 2.99 10.33 8.51
CA LEU A 121 2.00 10.95 7.63
C LEU A 121 0.85 9.97 7.31
N PRO A 122 -0.42 10.33 7.56
CA PRO A 122 -1.56 9.43 7.39
C PRO A 122 -1.70 8.83 5.97
N LYS A 123 -1.39 9.63 4.94
CA LYS A 123 -1.45 9.19 3.54
C LYS A 123 -0.32 8.20 3.19
N ALA A 124 0.86 8.35 3.80
CA ALA A 124 1.98 7.45 3.57
C ALA A 124 1.88 6.14 4.37
N GLN A 125 1.14 6.09 5.48
CA GLN A 125 0.85 4.82 6.19
C GLN A 125 0.18 3.78 5.27
N ARG A 126 -0.64 4.24 4.31
CA ARG A 126 -1.28 3.37 3.32
C ARG A 126 -0.26 2.68 2.38
N LEU A 127 0.90 3.29 2.14
CA LEU A 127 1.97 2.71 1.32
C LEU A 127 2.67 1.53 2.04
N ASP A 128 2.68 1.52 3.37
CA ASP A 128 3.28 0.43 4.16
C ASP A 128 2.42 -0.85 4.01
N THR A 129 1.09 -0.71 4.11
CA THR A 129 0.13 -1.82 4.08
C THR A 129 -0.44 -2.17 2.70
N CYS A 130 -0.11 -1.42 1.65
CA CYS A 130 -0.67 -1.66 0.31
C CYS A 130 -0.24 -3.02 -0.28
N VAL A 131 -0.99 -3.53 -1.26
CA VAL A 131 -0.59 -4.70 -2.05
C VAL A 131 0.04 -4.24 -3.36
N CYS A 132 1.20 -4.81 -3.68
CA CYS A 132 1.90 -4.49 -4.93
C CYS A 132 1.06 -4.93 -6.13
N ASP A 133 0.70 -3.94 -6.96
CA ASP A 133 -0.15 -4.08 -8.13
C ASP A 133 0.43 -3.33 -9.33
N GLY A 134 -0.17 -3.51 -10.50
CA GLY A 134 0.26 -2.84 -11.73
C GLY A 134 1.56 -3.41 -12.34
N PRO A 135 2.15 -2.70 -13.33
CA PRO A 135 3.32 -3.17 -14.07
C PRO A 135 4.60 -3.18 -13.23
N GLU A 136 4.67 -2.35 -12.19
CA GLU A 136 5.83 -2.23 -11.29
C GLU A 136 5.77 -3.25 -10.13
N ARG A 137 4.85 -4.22 -10.18
CA ARG A 137 4.60 -5.17 -9.09
C ARG A 137 5.87 -5.86 -8.59
N ASN A 138 6.69 -6.38 -9.50
CA ASN A 138 7.93 -7.10 -9.13
C ASN A 138 8.92 -6.19 -8.39
N ILE A 139 9.06 -4.94 -8.84
CA ILE A 139 9.93 -3.94 -8.21
C ILE A 139 9.39 -3.57 -6.83
N CYS A 140 8.07 -3.37 -6.71
CA CYS A 140 7.40 -3.10 -5.44
C CYS A 140 7.63 -4.22 -4.43
N GLU A 141 7.43 -5.48 -4.82
CA GLU A 141 7.64 -6.64 -3.95
C GLU A 141 9.11 -6.74 -3.51
N PHE A 142 10.05 -6.50 -4.43
CA PHE A 142 11.49 -6.47 -4.13
C PHE A 142 11.86 -5.36 -3.12
N ILE A 143 11.34 -4.15 -3.31
CA ILE A 143 11.58 -3.05 -2.36
C ILE A 143 10.98 -3.35 -0.99
N LYS A 144 9.77 -3.91 -0.93
CA LYS A 144 9.15 -4.33 0.34
C LYS A 144 9.98 -5.39 1.06
N LEU A 145 10.52 -6.35 0.32
CA LEU A 145 11.42 -7.36 0.88
C LEU A 145 12.69 -6.72 1.45
N ASN A 146 13.38 -5.88 0.66
CA ASN A 146 14.59 -5.19 1.10
C ASN A 146 14.36 -4.30 2.32
N MET A 147 13.23 -3.58 2.35
CA MET A 147 12.81 -2.81 3.52
C MET A 147 12.72 -3.70 4.75
N ASN A 148 12.03 -4.83 4.63
CA ASN A 148 11.80 -5.74 5.76
C ASN A 148 13.08 -6.46 6.21
N THR A 149 14.02 -6.74 5.32
CA THR A 149 15.26 -7.44 5.68
C THR A 149 16.34 -6.49 6.17
N LEU A 150 16.53 -5.35 5.50
CA LEU A 150 17.64 -4.43 5.75
C LEU A 150 17.32 -3.34 6.77
N CYS A 151 16.06 -2.98 6.96
CA CYS A 151 15.66 -1.95 7.93
C CYS A 151 15.07 -2.52 9.24
N SER A 152 14.77 -3.82 9.31
CA SER A 152 14.25 -4.48 10.53
C SER A 152 15.35 -5.08 11.41
N ALA A 153 16.56 -5.28 10.87
CA ALA A 153 17.71 -5.71 11.63
C ALA A 153 18.35 -4.50 12.35
N SER A 154 17.95 -4.33 13.61
CA SER A 154 18.65 -3.72 14.74
C SER A 154 19.58 -2.53 14.46
N ALA A 155 19.29 -1.44 15.17
CA ALA A 155 20.20 -0.36 15.53
C ALA A 155 21.48 -0.80 16.32
N ASP A 156 21.83 -2.08 16.30
CA ASP A 156 22.87 -2.72 17.11
C ASP A 156 23.90 -3.52 16.30
N ALA A 157 23.96 -3.34 14.98
CA ALA A 157 25.17 -3.72 14.26
C ALA A 157 26.23 -2.64 14.56
N PRO A 158 27.33 -2.94 15.28
CA PRO A 158 28.36 -1.95 15.53
C PRO A 158 28.86 -1.42 14.19
N ALA A 159 28.86 -0.10 14.08
CA ALA A 159 29.39 0.64 12.95
C ALA A 159 30.79 0.09 12.61
N GLY A 160 30.87 -0.70 11.55
CA GLY A 160 32.13 -1.04 10.92
C GLY A 160 32.76 0.26 10.43
N SER A 161 33.80 0.70 11.14
CA SER A 161 34.71 1.77 10.77
C SER A 161 35.17 1.65 9.32
N GLY A 162 35.02 2.72 8.53
CA GLY A 162 35.59 2.76 7.18
C GLY A 162 35.19 3.97 6.36
N PHE A 163 36.00 5.02 6.47
CA PHE A 163 36.22 6.12 5.51
C PHE A 163 35.10 7.16 5.31
N SER A 164 35.42 8.37 5.75
CA SER A 164 34.71 9.60 5.43
C SER A 164 35.22 10.11 4.08
N ASP A 165 34.55 9.76 2.99
CA ASP A 165 34.73 10.47 1.72
C ASP A 165 33.77 11.66 1.70
N SER A 166 34.30 12.81 2.10
CA SER A 166 33.78 14.11 1.68
C SER A 166 34.10 14.26 0.19
N GLU A 167 33.17 13.90 -0.68
CA GLU A 167 33.19 14.39 -2.06
C GLU A 167 32.44 15.71 -2.09
N GLY A 168 33.19 16.78 -2.39
CA GLY A 168 32.66 18.13 -2.53
C GLY A 168 31.76 18.26 -3.75
N ASP A 169 30.67 19.00 -3.59
CA ASP A 169 29.89 19.56 -4.69
C ASP A 169 30.82 20.44 -5.54
N THR A 170 31.21 19.97 -6.71
CA THR A 170 31.68 20.83 -7.79
C THR A 170 30.49 21.11 -8.70
N GLU A 171 30.04 22.36 -8.62
CA GLU A 171 29.01 22.95 -9.46
C GLU A 171 29.57 23.14 -10.87
N GLU A 172 29.13 22.32 -11.83
CA GLU A 172 29.47 22.50 -13.24
C GLU A 172 28.25 23.01 -14.03
N ASP A 173 28.42 24.27 -14.42
CA ASP A 173 27.66 25.12 -15.33
C ASP A 173 27.43 24.47 -16.71
N TYR A 174 26.18 24.48 -17.18
CA TYR A 174 25.85 24.33 -18.59
C TYR A 174 24.83 25.41 -18.99
N MET A 175 25.39 26.54 -19.40
CA MET A 175 24.78 27.52 -20.30
C MET A 175 24.38 26.85 -21.62
N ASP A 176 23.11 26.95 -22.01
CA ASP A 176 22.74 26.88 -23.43
C ASP A 176 21.81 28.05 -23.76
N GLN A 177 22.29 28.88 -24.68
CA GLN A 177 21.73 30.14 -25.12
C GLN A 177 20.99 29.87 -26.42
N GLU A 178 19.68 29.62 -26.37
CA GLU A 178 18.86 29.58 -27.59
C GLU A 178 18.41 31.00 -27.98
N ASP A 179 19.17 31.57 -28.91
CA ASP A 179 18.78 32.70 -29.74
C ASP A 179 17.91 32.18 -30.91
N TYR A 180 16.60 32.47 -30.90
CA TYR A 180 15.75 32.28 -32.07
C TYR A 180 14.95 33.55 -32.38
N GLN A 181 15.57 34.33 -33.27
CA GLN A 181 15.06 35.43 -34.06
C GLN A 181 13.72 35.10 -34.76
N TYR A 182 12.70 35.93 -34.55
CA TYR A 182 11.45 35.97 -35.30
C TYR A 182 11.69 36.26 -36.80
N PRO A 183 10.87 35.69 -37.69
CA PRO A 183 10.26 36.58 -38.69
C PRO A 183 8.77 36.32 -38.97
N GLU A 184 8.09 37.47 -39.08
CA GLU A 184 6.94 37.86 -39.92
C GLU A 184 5.86 36.86 -40.37
N SER A 185 4.66 37.19 -39.90
CA SER A 185 3.37 37.24 -40.60
C SER A 185 3.27 36.75 -42.05
N SER A 186 2.35 35.80 -42.25
CA SER A 186 1.43 35.84 -43.40
C SER A 186 0.07 35.27 -43.04
N SER A 187 -0.95 36.10 -43.22
CA SER A 187 -2.38 35.79 -43.13
C SER A 187 -2.82 34.92 -44.31
N CYS A 188 -3.74 33.97 -44.08
CA CYS A 188 -4.52 33.35 -45.14
C CYS A 188 -5.93 33.95 -45.18
N SER A 189 -6.30 34.47 -46.35
CA SER A 189 -7.69 34.63 -46.83
C SER A 189 -8.06 33.44 -47.72
#